data_AF-A0AAP6GD77-F1
#
_entry.id   AF-A0AAP6GD77-F1
#
_cell.length_a   1.000
_cell.length_b   1.000
_cell.length_c   1.000
_cell.angle_alpha   90.00
_cell.angle_beta   90.00
_cell.angle_gamma   90.00
#
_symmetry.space_group_name_H-M   'P 1'
#
loop_
_entity.id
_entity.type
_entity.pdbx_description
1 polymer ?
#
loop_
_entity_poly.entity_id
_entity_poly.type
_entity_poly.pdbx_seq_one_letter_code
_entity_poly.pdbx_strand_id
1 'polypeptide(L)'
;MNMPRQTGVTIVPILPFIIGGIIFSYVFGLAEHWIEAGSNLPYIFSPLFLALIGAIWPLLKESNELRELDSITDTERARLSKMVSMAQSSLSWCILFLFFFCFSTSILTYLSSVDIISYKWSFRWLGFCVGISTGILYITVSIRIKLYNCKSDILSRIQDMKQRRKLIKRAKPKPVSNKDQNK
;
A
#
# COMPACT_ATOMS: atom_id res chain seq x y z
N MET A 1 -14.88 -25.98 -18.13
CA MET A 1 -13.76 -25.60 -17.23
C MET A 1 -14.36 -24.79 -16.09
N ASN A 2 -14.69 -25.47 -15.00
CA ASN A 2 -15.45 -24.90 -13.88
C ASN A 2 -14.55 -24.02 -13.02
N MET A 3 -14.81 -22.71 -13.01
CA MET A 3 -14.22 -21.81 -12.01
C MET A 3 -14.86 -22.12 -10.65
N PRO A 4 -14.10 -22.48 -9.61
CA PRO A 4 -14.64 -22.54 -8.28
C PRO A 4 -14.92 -21.12 -7.80
N ARG A 5 -16.20 -20.87 -7.52
CA ARG A 5 -16.76 -19.64 -6.97
C ARG A 5 -16.18 -19.41 -5.56
N GLN A 6 -15.19 -18.53 -5.44
CA GLN A 6 -14.67 -18.04 -4.16
C GLN A 6 -15.70 -17.07 -3.55
N THR A 7 -16.70 -17.61 -2.85
CA THR A 7 -17.73 -16.81 -2.14
C THR A 7 -17.80 -17.12 -0.64
N GLY A 8 -16.69 -17.52 -0.01
CA GLY A 8 -16.71 -17.95 1.40
C GLY A 8 -15.53 -17.52 2.30
N VAL A 9 -14.54 -16.76 1.82
CA VAL A 9 -13.29 -16.52 2.58
C VAL A 9 -12.89 -15.04 2.60
N THR A 10 -13.87 -14.13 2.63
CA THR A 10 -13.56 -12.69 2.79
C THR A 10 -13.44 -12.29 4.27
N ILE A 11 -14.02 -13.09 5.18
CA ILE A 11 -14.01 -12.82 6.63
C ILE A 11 -12.71 -13.28 7.30
N VAL A 12 -12.14 -14.39 6.83
CA VAL A 12 -10.91 -14.99 7.39
C VAL A 12 -9.70 -14.03 7.39
N PRO A 13 -9.42 -13.25 6.34
CA PRO A 13 -8.29 -12.32 6.38
C PRO A 13 -8.52 -11.07 7.26
N ILE A 14 -9.77 -10.75 7.63
CA ILE A 14 -10.09 -9.56 8.45
C ILE A 14 -10.01 -9.87 9.95
N LEU A 15 -10.29 -11.12 10.32
CA LEU A 15 -10.27 -11.60 11.70
C LEU A 15 -8.99 -11.26 12.50
N PRO A 16 -7.76 -11.45 11.99
CA PRO A 16 -6.55 -11.11 12.75
C PRO A 16 -6.42 -9.59 13.00
N PHE A 17 -6.93 -8.75 12.10
CA PHE A 17 -6.94 -7.29 12.29
C PHE A 17 -7.95 -6.87 13.36
N ILE A 18 -9.12 -7.51 13.39
CA ILE A 18 -10.14 -7.26 14.43
C ILE A 18 -9.61 -7.71 15.79
N ILE A 19 -9.01 -8.90 15.89
CA ILE A 19 -8.44 -9.41 17.13
C ILE A 19 -7.31 -8.49 17.61
N GLY A 20 -6.39 -8.09 16.71
CA GLY A 20 -5.35 -7.11 17.03
C GLY A 20 -5.92 -5.78 17.52
N GLY A 21 -6.95 -5.26 16.85
CA GLY A 21 -7.67 -4.06 17.29
C GLY A 21 -8.27 -4.22 18.68
N ILE A 22 -8.91 -5.35 18.99
CA ILE A 22 -9.51 -5.61 20.30
C ILE A 22 -8.45 -5.70 21.40
N ILE A 23 -7.30 -6.34 21.12
CA ILE A 23 -6.19 -6.42 22.08
C ILE A 23 -5.68 -5.01 22.40
N PHE A 24 -5.41 -4.19 21.39
CA PHE A 24 -4.98 -2.81 21.60
C PHE A 24 -6.06 -1.97 22.29
N SER A 25 -7.34 -2.17 21.97
CA SER A 25 -8.47 -1.53 22.65
C SER A 25 -8.48 -1.84 24.15
N TYR A 26 -8.23 -3.09 24.51
CA TYR A 26 -8.17 -3.52 25.91
C TYR A 26 -6.98 -2.89 26.64
N VAL A 27 -5.79 -2.90 26.03
CA VAL A 27 -4.57 -2.31 26.62
C VAL A 27 -4.73 -0.79 26.81
N PHE A 28 -5.26 -0.08 25.82
CA PHE A 28 -5.51 1.37 25.93
C PHE A 28 -6.62 1.68 26.95
N GLY A 29 -7.61 0.80 27.11
CA GLY A 29 -8.61 0.92 28.17
C GLY A 29 -8.01 0.79 29.57
N LEU A 30 -6.95 0.00 29.74
CA LEU A 30 -6.20 -0.08 31.02
C LEU A 30 -5.28 1.12 31.21
N ALA A 31 -4.76 1.69 30.12
CA ALA A 31 -3.90 2.87 30.15
C ALA A 31 -4.63 4.15 30.62
N GLU A 32 -5.96 4.16 30.61
CA GLU A 32 -6.78 5.25 31.18
C GLU A 32 -6.40 5.57 32.64
N HIS A 33 -6.02 4.55 33.43
CA HIS A 33 -5.62 4.77 34.82
C HIS A 33 -4.33 5.58 34.98
N TRP A 34 -3.52 5.65 33.93
CA TRP A 34 -2.23 6.32 33.91
C TRP A 34 -2.30 7.69 33.22
N ILE A 35 -3.39 7.98 32.52
CA ILE A 35 -3.56 9.16 31.70
C ILE A 35 -4.65 10.03 32.33
N GLU A 36 -4.26 11.19 32.86
CA GLU A 36 -5.20 12.12 33.48
C GLU A 36 -6.30 12.55 32.49
N ALA A 37 -7.52 12.60 33.00
CA ALA A 37 -8.68 13.11 32.28
C ALA A 37 -8.44 14.56 31.88
N GLY A 38 -8.54 14.86 30.58
CA GLY A 38 -8.22 16.18 30.01
C GLY A 38 -6.82 16.30 29.39
N SER A 39 -6.00 15.26 29.41
CA SER A 39 -4.75 15.26 28.67
C SER A 39 -4.98 15.36 27.15
N ASN A 40 -4.12 16.13 26.46
CA ASN A 40 -4.17 16.29 25.00
C ASN A 40 -3.73 15.01 24.23
N LEU A 41 -3.39 13.93 24.94
CA LEU A 41 -2.83 12.71 24.37
C LEU A 41 -3.67 12.09 23.25
N PRO A 42 -5.02 12.00 23.37
CA PRO A 42 -5.85 11.43 22.30
C PRO A 42 -5.82 12.24 21.00
N TYR A 43 -5.61 13.56 21.09
CA TYR A 43 -5.55 14.45 19.93
C TYR A 43 -4.31 14.24 19.07
N ILE A 44 -3.22 13.74 19.65
CA ILE A 44 -1.93 13.50 18.97
C ILE A 44 -2.03 12.32 17.98
N PHE A 45 -3.01 11.42 18.17
CA PHE A 45 -3.16 10.25 17.30
C PHE A 45 -3.85 10.57 15.96
N SER A 46 -4.69 11.61 15.90
CA SER A 46 -5.31 12.06 14.65
C SER A 46 -4.29 12.42 13.56
N PRO A 47 -3.27 13.28 13.82
CA PRO A 47 -2.22 13.56 12.83
C PRO A 47 -1.33 12.35 12.52
N LEU A 48 -1.25 11.35 13.40
CA LEU A 48 -0.51 10.11 13.14
C LEU A 48 -1.16 9.30 12.01
N PHE A 49 -2.50 9.22 11.97
CA PHE A 49 -3.22 8.60 10.85
C PHE A 49 -3.03 9.37 9.53
N LEU A 50 -2.98 10.70 9.59
CA LEU A 50 -2.68 11.54 8.42
C LEU A 50 -1.24 11.33 7.91
N ALA A 51 -0.26 11.20 8.80
CA ALA A 51 1.12 10.91 8.43
C ALA A 51 1.23 9.55 7.71
N LEU A 52 0.47 8.55 8.16
CA LEU A 52 0.39 7.25 7.51
C LEU A 52 -0.20 7.33 6.09
N ILE A 53 -1.24 8.13 5.91
CA ILE A 53 -1.79 8.43 4.57
C ILE A 53 -0.71 9.07 3.70
N GLY A 54 0.03 10.05 4.24
CA GLY A 54 1.13 10.71 3.56
C GLY A 54 2.26 9.75 3.16
N ALA A 55 2.50 8.68 3.92
CA ALA A 55 3.48 7.64 3.58
C ALA A 55 2.98 6.66 2.50
N ILE A 56 1.67 6.43 2.41
CA ILE A 56 1.05 5.55 1.40
C ILE A 56 0.93 6.26 0.05
N TRP A 57 0.74 7.59 0.04
CA TRP A 57 0.50 8.37 -1.17
C TRP A 57 1.62 8.25 -2.24
N PRO A 58 2.92 8.36 -1.91
CA PRO A 58 4.00 8.16 -2.87
C PRO A 58 3.98 6.76 -3.50
N LEU A 59 3.60 5.72 -2.74
CA LEU A 59 3.51 4.35 -3.24
C LEU A 59 2.38 4.21 -4.27
N LEU A 60 1.26 4.89 -4.02
CA LEU A 60 0.16 4.94 -4.97
C LEU A 60 0.59 5.64 -6.27
N LYS A 61 1.28 6.78 -6.16
CA LYS A 61 1.80 7.51 -7.32
C LYS A 61 2.83 6.70 -8.12
N GLU A 62 3.81 6.11 -7.45
CA GLU A 62 4.85 5.28 -8.09
C GLU A 62 4.25 4.04 -8.78
N SER A 63 3.24 3.42 -8.17
CA SER A 63 2.51 2.32 -8.80
C SER A 63 1.75 2.75 -10.06
N ASN A 64 1.27 3.99 -10.11
CA ASN A 64 0.54 4.54 -11.25
C ASN A 64 1.49 4.90 -12.41
N GLU A 65 2.64 5.48 -12.09
CA GLU A 65 3.70 5.76 -13.07
C GLU A 65 4.23 4.45 -13.72
N LEU A 66 4.39 3.38 -12.92
CA LEU A 66 4.76 2.05 -13.43
C LEU A 66 3.70 1.45 -14.36
N ARG A 67 2.41 1.76 -14.13
CA ARG A 67 1.31 1.34 -15.01
C ARG A 67 1.32 2.10 -16.34
N GLU A 68 1.79 3.34 -16.36
CA GLU A 68 1.86 4.20 -17.55
C GLU A 68 3.13 3.99 -18.39
N LEU A 69 4.26 3.62 -17.77
CA LEU A 69 5.54 3.43 -18.47
C LEU A 69 5.62 2.17 -19.35
N ASP A 70 4.64 1.27 -19.26
CA ASP A 70 4.82 -0.12 -19.67
C ASP A 70 4.55 -0.36 -21.16
N SER A 71 5.57 -0.05 -21.95
CA SER A 71 5.74 -0.43 -23.35
C SER A 71 6.77 -1.56 -23.45
N ILE A 72 6.36 -2.83 -23.30
CA ILE A 72 6.95 -4.03 -23.95
C ILE A 72 6.21 -5.33 -23.51
N THR A 73 5.90 -6.18 -24.51
CA THR A 73 5.34 -7.55 -24.53
C THR A 73 4.00 -7.82 -23.81
N ASP A 74 2.94 -8.09 -24.60
CA ASP A 74 1.53 -8.14 -24.19
C ASP A 74 1.15 -9.20 -23.13
N THR A 75 1.86 -10.31 -23.03
CA THR A 75 1.50 -11.43 -22.13
C THR A 75 2.02 -11.26 -20.71
N GLU A 76 3.23 -10.71 -20.52
CA GLU A 76 3.77 -10.38 -19.18
C GLU A 76 3.09 -9.11 -18.62
N ARG A 77 2.74 -8.17 -19.52
CA ARG A 77 1.99 -6.94 -19.22
C ARG A 77 0.65 -7.18 -18.55
N ALA A 78 -0.10 -8.20 -18.96
CA ALA A 78 -1.40 -8.52 -18.37
C ALA A 78 -1.27 -9.01 -16.91
N ARG A 79 -0.24 -9.82 -16.61
CA ARG A 79 0.01 -10.33 -15.25
C ARG A 79 0.52 -9.23 -14.32
N LEU A 80 1.39 -8.37 -14.86
CA LEU A 80 1.96 -7.23 -14.14
C LEU A 80 0.90 -6.17 -13.82
N SER A 81 0.13 -5.75 -14.83
CA SER A 81 -0.98 -4.81 -14.69
C SER A 81 -2.03 -5.31 -13.69
N LYS A 82 -2.32 -6.62 -13.68
CA LYS A 82 -3.22 -7.21 -12.69
C LYS A 82 -2.67 -7.14 -11.26
N MET A 83 -1.37 -7.38 -11.06
CA MET A 83 -0.73 -7.30 -9.75
C MET A 83 -0.66 -5.85 -9.24
N VAL A 84 -0.29 -4.91 -10.12
CA VAL A 84 -0.22 -3.47 -9.81
C VAL A 84 -1.62 -2.91 -9.52
N SER A 85 -2.62 -3.25 -10.34
CA SER A 85 -4.02 -2.82 -10.13
C SER A 85 -4.60 -3.35 -8.81
N MET A 86 -4.29 -4.60 -8.45
CA MET A 86 -4.69 -5.17 -7.15
C MET A 86 -4.01 -4.46 -5.98
N ALA A 87 -2.71 -4.13 -6.10
CA ALA A 87 -2.00 -3.35 -5.10
C ALA A 87 -2.55 -1.91 -4.98
N GLN A 88 -2.83 -1.24 -6.10
CA GLN A 88 -3.45 0.08 -6.14
C GLN A 88 -4.81 0.08 -5.43
N SER A 89 -5.68 -0.87 -5.78
CA SER A 89 -6.99 -0.99 -5.15
C SER A 89 -6.85 -1.20 -3.64
N SER A 90 -5.93 -2.06 -3.20
CA SER A 90 -5.66 -2.30 -1.77
C SER A 90 -5.15 -1.04 -1.06
N LEU A 91 -4.24 -0.27 -1.67
CA LEU A 91 -3.70 0.96 -1.09
C LEU A 91 -4.78 2.05 -0.98
N SER A 92 -5.65 2.17 -1.99
CA SER A 92 -6.80 3.10 -1.96
C SER A 92 -7.77 2.76 -0.83
N TRP A 93 -8.08 1.48 -0.62
CA TRP A 93 -8.90 1.05 0.53
C TRP A 93 -8.23 1.40 1.85
N CYS A 94 -6.91 1.18 1.99
CA CYS A 94 -6.17 1.55 3.20
C CYS A 94 -6.25 3.05 3.50
N ILE A 95 -6.10 3.92 2.48
CA ILE A 95 -6.21 5.37 2.63
C ILE A 95 -7.62 5.75 3.11
N LEU A 96 -8.68 5.17 2.52
CA LEU A 96 -10.06 5.44 2.94
C LEU A 96 -10.31 5.02 4.39
N PHE A 97 -9.83 3.85 4.81
CA PHE A 97 -9.96 3.40 6.20
C PHE A 97 -9.20 4.30 7.18
N LEU A 98 -7.98 4.73 6.84
CA LEU A 98 -7.21 5.65 7.68
C LEU A 98 -7.89 7.02 7.79
N PHE A 99 -8.50 7.52 6.71
CA PHE A 99 -9.31 8.75 6.75
C PHE A 99 -10.52 8.59 7.67
N PHE A 100 -11.23 7.46 7.56
CA PHE A 100 -12.37 7.16 8.41
C PHE A 100 -11.96 7.09 9.89
N PHE A 101 -10.84 6.45 10.21
CA PHE A 101 -10.32 6.40 11.58
C PHE A 101 -9.87 7.78 12.08
N CYS A 102 -9.22 8.58 11.25
CA CYS A 102 -8.86 9.95 11.59
C CYS A 102 -10.09 10.79 11.97
N PHE A 103 -11.14 10.73 11.15
CA PHE A 103 -12.37 11.48 11.40
C PHE A 103 -13.12 10.95 12.63
N SER A 104 -13.26 9.63 12.73
CA SER A 104 -13.95 8.97 13.84
C SER A 104 -13.27 9.21 15.18
N THR A 105 -11.94 9.08 15.26
CA THR A 105 -11.18 9.35 16.49
C THR A 105 -11.22 10.83 16.86
N SER A 106 -11.19 11.74 15.89
CA SER A 106 -11.32 13.18 16.15
C SER A 106 -12.69 13.54 16.73
N ILE A 107 -13.78 13.00 16.18
CA ILE A 107 -15.14 13.21 16.70
C ILE A 107 -15.29 12.62 18.10
N LEU A 108 -14.86 11.37 18.33
CA LEU A 108 -14.99 10.75 19.65
C LEU A 108 -14.19 11.51 20.72
N THR A 109 -12.98 11.95 20.37
CA THR A 109 -12.15 12.74 21.28
C THR A 109 -12.80 14.09 21.60
N TYR A 110 -13.39 14.76 20.60
CA TYR A 110 -14.13 15.99 20.79
C TYR A 110 -15.35 15.79 21.70
N LEU A 111 -16.17 14.77 21.43
CA LEU A 111 -17.35 14.42 22.24
C LEU A 111 -16.96 14.07 23.69
N SER A 112 -15.82 13.42 23.86
CA SER A 112 -15.25 13.14 25.18
C SER A 112 -14.87 14.42 25.93
N SER A 113 -14.39 15.44 25.22
CA SER A 113 -13.93 16.70 25.83
C SER A 113 -15.08 17.61 26.27
N VAL A 114 -16.29 17.40 25.72
CA VAL A 114 -17.53 18.07 26.14
C VAL A 114 -18.26 17.23 27.21
N ASP A 115 -17.60 16.19 27.76
CA ASP A 115 -18.14 15.25 28.76
C ASP A 115 -19.45 14.52 28.36
N ILE A 116 -19.76 14.47 27.06
CA ILE A 116 -20.94 13.76 26.53
C ILE A 116 -20.70 12.24 26.57
N ILE A 117 -19.46 11.82 26.33
CA ILE A 117 -19.04 10.42 26.29
C ILE A 117 -17.93 10.22 27.32
N SER A 118 -17.99 9.11 28.06
CA SER A 118 -16.93 8.76 29.01
C SER A 118 -15.59 8.52 28.30
N TYR A 119 -14.52 9.13 28.83
CA TYR A 119 -13.14 8.99 28.32
C TYR A 119 -12.72 7.53 28.11
N LYS A 120 -13.23 6.58 28.91
CA LYS A 120 -12.98 5.13 28.76
C LYS A 120 -13.27 4.64 27.34
N TRP A 121 -14.42 5.05 26.79
CA TRP A 121 -14.87 4.60 25.48
C TRP A 121 -14.03 5.22 24.37
N SER A 122 -13.65 6.49 24.53
CA SER A 122 -12.76 7.19 23.61
C SER A 122 -11.38 6.54 23.55
N PHE A 123 -10.76 6.22 24.70
CA PHE A 123 -9.47 5.52 24.74
C PHE A 123 -9.53 4.10 24.18
N ARG A 124 -10.59 3.35 24.48
CA ARG A 124 -10.79 2.00 23.92
C ARG A 124 -10.95 2.03 22.40
N TRP A 125 -11.72 2.99 21.88
CA TRP A 125 -11.86 3.18 20.44
C TRP A 125 -10.54 3.59 19.78
N LEU A 126 -9.80 4.49 20.42
CA LEU A 126 -8.49 4.92 19.98
C LEU A 126 -7.51 3.75 19.86
N GLY A 127 -7.43 2.91 20.89
CA GLY A 127 -6.63 1.68 20.88
C GLY A 127 -7.04 0.75 19.75
N PHE A 128 -8.33 0.59 19.51
CA PHE A 128 -8.83 -0.20 18.38
C PHE A 128 -8.33 0.32 17.02
N CYS A 129 -8.45 1.63 16.79
CA CYS A 129 -7.94 2.27 15.57
C CYS A 129 -6.42 2.12 15.41
N VAL A 130 -5.65 2.27 16.48
CA VAL A 130 -4.19 2.09 16.47
C VAL A 130 -3.81 0.64 16.14
N GLY A 131 -4.51 -0.34 16.71
CA GLY A 131 -4.29 -1.75 16.43
C GLY A 131 -4.53 -2.10 14.96
N ILE A 132 -5.64 -1.63 14.38
CA ILE A 132 -5.90 -1.83 12.94
C ILE A 132 -4.89 -1.10 12.07
N SER A 133 -4.54 0.13 12.43
CA SER A 133 -3.56 0.95 11.72
C SER A 133 -2.19 0.27 11.64
N THR A 134 -1.78 -0.44 12.70
CA THR A 134 -0.54 -1.25 12.72
C THR A 134 -0.62 -2.39 11.69
N GLY A 135 -1.79 -2.99 11.52
CA GLY A 135 -2.03 -3.98 10.47
C GLY A 135 -1.99 -3.39 9.06
N ILE A 136 -2.54 -2.20 8.86
CA ILE A 136 -2.46 -1.46 7.59
C ILE A 136 -1.00 -1.19 7.24
N LEU A 137 -0.18 -0.76 8.20
CA LEU A 137 1.26 -0.58 8.03
C LEU A 137 1.96 -1.85 7.52
N TYR A 138 1.66 -3.00 8.11
CA TYR A 138 2.20 -4.28 7.66
C TYR A 138 1.85 -4.60 6.20
N ILE A 139 0.60 -4.34 5.80
CA ILE A 139 0.15 -4.49 4.41
C ILE A 139 0.90 -3.51 3.50
N THR A 140 1.02 -2.25 3.89
CA THR A 140 1.73 -1.22 3.12
C THR A 140 3.19 -1.61 2.89
N VAL A 141 3.90 -2.07 3.92
CA VAL A 141 5.29 -2.54 3.81
C VAL A 141 5.37 -3.76 2.89
N SER A 142 4.46 -4.71 3.03
CA SER A 142 4.40 -5.91 2.18
C SER A 142 4.20 -5.56 0.70
N ILE A 143 3.31 -4.60 0.41
CA ILE A 143 3.08 -4.10 -0.96
C ILE A 143 4.31 -3.34 -1.46
N ARG A 144 4.93 -2.51 -0.63
CA ARG A 144 6.14 -1.76 -0.98
C ARG A 144 7.28 -2.68 -1.38
N ILE A 145 7.53 -3.75 -0.63
CA ILE A 145 8.57 -4.76 -0.97
C ILE A 145 8.25 -5.43 -2.31
N LYS A 146 6.99 -5.84 -2.53
CA LYS A 146 6.55 -6.44 -3.81
C LYS A 146 6.77 -5.49 -4.98
N LEU A 147 6.45 -4.20 -4.80
CA LEU A 147 6.59 -3.18 -5.83
C LEU A 147 8.07 -2.88 -6.14
N TYR A 148 8.95 -2.85 -5.14
CA TYR A 148 10.40 -2.73 -5.35
C TYR A 148 10.99 -3.90 -6.11
N ASN A 149 10.64 -5.14 -5.71
CA ASN A 149 11.12 -6.35 -6.41
C ASN A 149 10.62 -6.40 -7.86
N CYS A 150 9.40 -5.94 -8.09
CA CYS A 150 8.84 -5.83 -9.42
C CYS A 150 9.59 -4.79 -10.28
N LYS A 151 9.87 -3.61 -9.71
CA LYS A 151 10.62 -2.55 -10.39
C LYS A 151 12.05 -2.99 -10.74
N SER A 152 12.73 -3.71 -9.85
CA SER A 152 14.08 -4.21 -10.11
C SER A 152 14.11 -5.28 -11.21
N ASP A 153 13.12 -6.19 -11.25
CA ASP A 153 13.02 -7.21 -12.31
C ASP A 153 12.74 -6.59 -13.70
N ILE A 154 11.92 -5.53 -13.75
CA ILE A 154 11.68 -4.81 -15.02
C ILE A 154 12.95 -4.09 -15.48
N LEU A 155 13.64 -3.41 -14.56
CA LEU A 155 14.86 -2.66 -14.88
C LEU A 155 15.99 -3.56 -15.39
N SER A 156 16.21 -4.72 -14.77
CA SER A 156 17.22 -5.69 -15.23
C SER A 156 16.90 -6.20 -16.64
N ARG A 157 15.64 -6.55 -16.91
CA ARG A 157 15.21 -7.03 -18.24
C ARG A 157 15.34 -5.97 -19.32
N ILE A 158 15.02 -4.70 -19.03
CA ILE A 158 15.23 -3.59 -19.97
C ILE A 158 16.73 -3.44 -20.31
N GLN A 159 17.60 -3.61 -19.32
CA GLN A 159 19.05 -3.56 -19.53
C GLN A 159 19.53 -4.74 -20.39
N ASP A 160 19.05 -5.95 -20.15
CA ASP A 160 19.37 -7.15 -20.94
C ASP A 160 18.91 -7.00 -22.39
N MET A 161 17.69 -6.48 -22.61
CA MET A 161 17.18 -6.19 -23.95
C MET A 161 18.00 -5.12 -24.67
N LYS A 162 18.42 -4.07 -23.97
CA LYS A 162 19.32 -3.04 -24.53
C LYS A 162 20.68 -3.63 -24.90
N GLN A 163 21.24 -4.51 -24.06
CA GLN A 163 22.49 -5.20 -24.36
C GLN A 163 22.36 -6.14 -25.56
N ARG A 164 21.32 -6.98 -25.61
CA ARG A 164 21.03 -7.84 -26.78
C ARG A 164 20.87 -7.03 -28.06
N ARG A 165 20.15 -5.91 -28.03
CA ARG A 165 20.04 -5.00 -29.20
C ARG A 165 21.40 -4.42 -29.62
N LYS A 166 22.27 -4.05 -28.67
CA LYS A 166 23.63 -3.58 -28.96
C LYS A 166 24.49 -4.68 -29.60
N LEU A 167 24.39 -5.92 -29.10
CA LEU A 167 25.10 -7.08 -29.65
C LEU A 167 24.64 -7.41 -31.07
N ILE A 168 23.32 -7.42 -31.33
CA ILE A 168 22.77 -7.66 -32.68
C ILE A 168 23.22 -6.56 -33.66
N LYS A 169 23.25 -5.29 -33.22
CA LYS A 169 23.75 -4.18 -34.07
C LYS A 169 25.24 -4.33 -34.38
N ARG A 170 26.05 -4.87 -33.47
CA ARG A 170 27.47 -5.16 -33.70
C ARG A 170 27.70 -6.40 -34.57
N ALA A 171 26.80 -7.37 -34.50
CA ALA A 171 26.85 -8.60 -35.28
C ALA A 171 26.34 -8.44 -36.72
N LYS A 172 25.68 -7.33 -37.06
CA LYS A 172 25.33 -7.05 -38.47
C LYS A 172 26.61 -6.75 -39.27
N PRO A 173 26.96 -7.55 -40.29
CA PRO A 173 28.11 -7.28 -41.13
C PRO A 173 27.89 -5.95 -41.87
N LYS A 174 28.95 -5.12 -41.97
CA LYS A 174 28.92 -3.91 -42.82
C LYS A 174 28.55 -4.34 -44.25
N PRO A 175 27.60 -3.67 -44.92
CA PRO A 175 27.38 -3.92 -46.34
C PRO A 175 28.68 -3.62 -47.07
N VAL A 176 29.23 -4.63 -47.73
CA VAL A 176 30.37 -4.48 -48.64
C VAL A 176 29.89 -3.55 -49.76
N SER A 177 30.40 -2.32 -49.76
CA SER A 177 30.17 -1.34 -50.82
C SER A 177 30.84 -1.85 -52.09
N ASN A 178 30.10 -2.57 -52.94
CA ASN A 178 30.51 -2.84 -54.32
C ASN A 178 30.40 -1.54 -55.13
N LYS A 179 31.36 -0.63 -54.93
CA LYS A 179 31.69 0.46 -55.84
C LYS A 179 33.03 0.10 -56.47
N ASP A 180 33.04 -0.80 -57.44
CA ASP A 180 34.15 -1.01 -58.40
C ASP A 180 33.73 -1.98 -59.52
N GLN A 181 32.53 -1.78 -60.09
CA GLN A 181 32.12 -2.44 -61.34
C GLN A 181 31.42 -1.42 -62.24
N ASN A 182 32.20 -0.50 -62.78
CA ASN A 182 31.96 0.11 -64.09
C ASN A 182 33.20 0.93 -64.43
N LYS A 183 34.13 0.29 -65.12
CA LYS A 183 35.24 0.93 -65.83
C LYS A 183 35.27 0.33 -67.22
#